data_AF-A0A6B2GAQ8-F1
#
_entry.id   AF-A0A6B2GAQ8-F1
#
_cell.length_a   1.000
_cell.length_b   1.000
_cell.length_c   1.000
_cell.angle_alpha   90.00
_cell.angle_beta   90.00
_cell.angle_gamma   90.00
#
_symmetry.space_group_name_H-M   'P 1'
#
loop_
_entity.id
_entity.type
_entity.pdbx_description
1 polymer ?
#
loop_
_entity_poly.entity_id
_entity_poly.type
_entity_poly.pdbx_seq_one_letter_code
_entity_poly.pdbx_strand_id
1 'polypeptide(L)'
;DLWLNEGFANWIEFLAVDSCYPELNIWSQFTVANHTRALELDSLINSHPIEVDVRSPSDLDEIFDDITYCKGASLINMMYNYIGDEAFSKGLNDYFNLHMYKNVTT
;
A
#
# COMPACT_ATOMS: atom_id res chain seq x y z
N ASP A 1 -11.44 -4.30 -1.87
CA ASP A 1 -10.43 -3.78 -0.91
C ASP A 1 -9.12 -4.57 -0.82
N LEU A 2 -8.72 -5.30 -1.88
CA LEU A 2 -7.45 -6.07 -1.84
C LEU A 2 -6.24 -5.16 -1.56
N TRP A 3 -6.20 -3.98 -2.18
CA TRP A 3 -5.12 -3.00 -2.02
C TRP A 3 -4.95 -2.50 -0.58
N LEU A 4 -6.01 -2.46 0.23
CA LEU A 4 -5.91 -2.08 1.65
C LEU A 4 -5.08 -3.09 2.43
N ASN A 5 -5.12 -4.36 2.04
CA ASN A 5 -4.30 -5.40 2.65
C ASN A 5 -2.91 -5.39 2.01
N GLU A 6 -2.83 -5.59 0.70
CA GLU A 6 -1.57 -5.85 0.00
C GLU A 6 -0.69 -4.59 -0.11
N GLY A 7 -1.29 -3.44 -0.42
CA GLY A 7 -0.60 -2.16 -0.47
C GLY A 7 -0.12 -1.70 0.92
N PHE A 8 -0.92 -1.94 1.97
CA PHE A 8 -0.51 -1.64 3.35
C PHE A 8 0.60 -2.58 3.81
N ALA A 9 0.49 -3.89 3.55
CA ALA A 9 1.51 -4.88 3.89
C ALA A 9 2.86 -4.54 3.21
N ASN A 10 2.83 -4.23 1.91
CA ASN A 10 3.99 -3.82 1.15
C ASN A 10 4.56 -2.46 1.60
N TRP A 11 3.77 -1.58 2.24
CA TRP A 11 4.31 -0.34 2.82
C TRP A 11 4.91 -0.56 4.22
N ILE A 12 4.19 -1.25 5.11
CA ILE A 12 4.58 -1.44 6.51
C ILE A 12 5.85 -2.29 6.63
N GLU A 13 6.11 -3.21 5.69
CA GLU A 13 7.35 -4.00 5.69
C GLU A 13 8.60 -3.12 5.56
N PHE A 14 8.57 -2.08 4.72
CA PHE A 14 9.70 -1.15 4.56
C PHE A 14 9.87 -0.30 5.82
N LEU A 15 8.77 0.19 6.39
CA LEU A 15 8.80 0.94 7.66
C LEU A 15 9.39 0.10 8.80
N ALA A 16 8.99 -1.18 8.88
CA ALA A 16 9.50 -2.11 9.90
C ALA A 16 10.99 -2.41 9.71
N VAL A 17 11.43 -2.67 8.46
CA VAL A 17 12.84 -2.92 8.16
C VAL A 17 13.69 -1.69 8.44
N ASP A 18 13.25 -0.49 8.05
CA ASP A 18 13.97 0.76 8.32
C ASP A 18 14.10 1.03 9.83
N SER A 19 13.05 0.70 10.60
CA SER A 19 13.07 0.80 12.07
C SER A 19 14.05 -0.19 12.72
N CYS A 20 14.15 -1.42 12.18
CA CYS A 20 15.01 -2.47 12.73
C CYS A 20 16.47 -2.37 12.27
N TYR A 21 16.70 -1.91 11.04
CA TYR A 21 17.99 -1.92 10.33
C TYR A 21 18.17 -0.62 9.52
N PRO A 22 18.23 0.56 10.18
CA PRO A 22 18.28 1.86 9.51
C PRO A 22 19.51 2.05 8.61
N GLU A 23 20.60 1.31 8.86
CA GLU A 23 21.82 1.32 8.07
C GLU A 23 21.62 0.82 6.63
N LEU A 24 20.55 0.06 6.36
CA LEU A 24 20.25 -0.45 5.03
C LEU A 24 19.71 0.62 4.08
N ASN A 25 19.20 1.74 4.62
CA ASN A 25 18.55 2.80 3.85
C ASN A 25 17.49 2.24 2.86
N ILE A 26 16.60 1.38 3.38
CA ILE A 26 15.71 0.55 2.55
C ILE A 26 14.70 1.40 1.74
N TRP A 27 14.40 2.62 2.17
CA TRP A 27 13.56 3.56 1.44
C TRP A 27 14.14 3.99 0.08
N SER A 28 15.46 3.94 -0.09
CA SER A 28 16.07 4.12 -1.42
C SER A 28 15.66 2.99 -2.37
N GLN A 29 15.56 1.77 -1.87
CA GLN A 29 15.07 0.62 -2.65
C GLN A 29 13.56 0.72 -2.88
N PHE A 30 12.78 1.18 -1.89
CA PHE A 30 11.34 1.45 -2.07
C PHE A 30 11.07 2.37 -3.26
N THR A 31 11.89 3.42 -3.41
CA THR A 31 11.74 4.40 -4.50
C THR A 31 11.85 3.73 -5.87
N VAL A 32 12.83 2.83 -6.05
CA VAL A 32 13.05 2.15 -7.33
C VAL A 32 12.06 1.00 -7.52
N ALA A 33 11.92 0.13 -6.52
CA ALA A 33 11.16 -1.11 -6.64
C ALA A 33 9.64 -0.92 -6.60
N ASN A 34 9.15 0.08 -5.85
CA ASN A 34 7.73 0.36 -5.72
C ASN A 34 7.33 1.64 -6.48
N HIS A 35 7.93 2.77 -6.13
CA HIS A 35 7.43 4.05 -6.64
C HIS A 35 7.63 4.21 -8.15
N THR A 36 8.86 3.99 -8.66
CA THR A 36 9.13 4.04 -10.10
C THR A 36 8.33 2.99 -10.85
N ARG A 37 8.25 1.75 -10.33
CA ARG A 37 7.49 0.66 -10.94
C ARG A 37 5.99 1.00 -11.08
N ALA A 38 5.41 1.58 -10.03
CA ALA A 38 4.02 2.03 -10.05
C ALA A 38 3.80 3.10 -11.13
N LEU A 39 4.68 4.10 -11.23
CA LEU A 39 4.58 5.15 -12.25
C LEU A 39 4.71 4.60 -13.67
N GLU A 40 5.61 3.65 -13.90
CA GLU A 40 5.78 3.01 -15.21
C GLU A 40 4.50 2.32 -15.67
N LEU A 41 3.92 1.48 -14.81
CA LEU A 41 2.70 0.74 -15.14
C LEU A 41 1.49 1.63 -15.24
N ASP A 42 1.35 2.59 -14.32
CA ASP A 42 0.19 3.47 -14.27
C ASP A 42 0.16 4.48 -15.42
N SER A 43 1.28 4.65 -16.12
CA SER A 43 1.36 5.44 -17.36
C SER A 43 0.79 4.73 -18.58
N LEU A 44 0.55 3.42 -18.50
CA LEU A 44 0.06 2.61 -19.62
C LEU A 44 -1.47 2.71 -19.75
N ILE A 45 -1.96 2.65 -21.00
CA ILE A 45 -3.38 2.69 -21.32
C ILE A 45 -4.15 1.51 -20.69
N ASN A 46 -3.50 0.37 -20.51
CA ASN A 46 -4.08 -0.83 -19.93
C ASN A 46 -3.85 -0.95 -18.41
N SER A 47 -3.47 0.15 -17.73
CA SER A 47 -3.52 0.22 -16.25
C SER A 47 -4.99 0.19 -15.76
N HIS A 48 -5.17 0.12 -14.44
CA HIS A 48 -6.46 0.21 -13.78
C HIS A 48 -6.41 1.09 -12.51
N PRO A 49 -7.57 1.57 -12.02
CA PRO A 49 -7.67 2.21 -10.72
C PRO A 49 -7.32 1.24 -9.58
N ILE A 50 -6.82 1.75 -8.46
CA ILE A 50 -6.48 0.91 -7.30
C ILE A 50 -7.72 0.21 -6.71
N GLU A 51 -8.86 0.90 -6.74
CA GLU A 51 -10.13 0.30 -6.36
C GLU A 51 -10.78 -0.35 -7.59
N VAL A 52 -10.95 -1.67 -7.52
CA VAL A 52 -11.55 -2.47 -8.58
C VAL A 52 -12.73 -3.25 -8.01
N ASP A 53 -13.84 -3.22 -8.74
CA ASP A 53 -15.06 -4.00 -8.43
C ASP A 53 -14.86 -5.46 -8.83
N VAL A 54 -14.67 -6.33 -7.83
CA VAL A 54 -14.46 -7.77 -8.00
C VAL A 54 -15.81 -8.48 -7.93
N ARG A 55 -16.23 -9.08 -9.05
CA ARG A 55 -17.52 -9.77 -9.17
C ARG A 55 -17.37 -11.28 -9.23
N SER A 56 -16.18 -11.77 -9.56
CA SER A 56 -15.86 -13.18 -9.66
C SER A 56 -14.45 -13.49 -9.12
N PRO A 57 -14.17 -14.74 -8.72
CA PRO A 57 -12.84 -15.13 -8.28
C PRO A 57 -11.75 -14.92 -9.33
N SER A 58 -12.05 -15.02 -10.62
CA SER A 58 -11.07 -14.77 -11.68
C SER A 58 -10.68 -13.30 -11.79
N ASP A 59 -11.54 -12.38 -11.35
CA ASP A 59 -11.21 -10.94 -11.33
C ASP A 59 -10.13 -10.67 -10.27
N LEU A 60 -9.96 -11.54 -9.27
CA LEU A 60 -8.89 -11.41 -8.27
C LEU A 60 -7.51 -11.58 -8.92
N ASP A 61 -7.35 -12.57 -9.81
CA ASP A 61 -6.07 -12.82 -10.48
C ASP A 61 -5.63 -11.63 -11.33
N GLU A 62 -6.57 -10.83 -11.84
CA GLU A 62 -6.27 -9.61 -12.61
C GLU A 62 -5.78 -8.45 -11.75
N ILE A 63 -6.15 -8.41 -10.46
CA ILE A 63 -5.79 -7.33 -9.55
C ILE A 63 -4.68 -7.72 -8.56
N PHE A 64 -4.23 -8.97 -8.56
CA PHE A 64 -2.99 -9.39 -7.90
C PHE A 64 -1.78 -8.96 -8.75
N ASP A 65 -1.59 -7.65 -8.85
CA ASP A 65 -0.62 -7.04 -9.75
C ASP A 65 0.16 -5.90 -9.09
N ASP A 66 1.22 -5.45 -9.77
CA ASP A 66 2.08 -4.38 -9.27
C ASP A 66 1.33 -3.03 -9.09
N ILE A 67 0.18 -2.80 -9.72
CA ILE A 67 -0.63 -1.61 -9.41
C ILE A 67 -1.20 -1.72 -7.99
N THR A 68 -1.82 -2.84 -7.64
CA THR A 68 -2.35 -3.06 -6.28
C THR A 68 -1.26 -2.95 -5.21
N TYR A 69 -0.10 -3.58 -5.43
CA TYR A 69 0.99 -3.60 -4.46
C TYR A 69 1.79 -2.29 -4.44
N CYS A 70 2.38 -1.91 -5.58
CA CYS A 70 3.35 -0.82 -5.64
C CYS A 70 2.68 0.55 -5.62
N LYS A 71 1.58 0.75 -6.36
CA LYS A 71 0.85 2.03 -6.36
C LYS A 71 0.11 2.22 -5.04
N GLY A 72 -0.51 1.15 -4.52
CA GLY A 72 -1.13 1.12 -3.19
C GLY A 72 -0.15 1.55 -2.09
N ALA A 73 1.00 0.89 -2.00
CA ALA A 73 2.05 1.24 -1.03
C ALA A 73 2.58 2.67 -1.23
N SER A 74 2.75 3.12 -2.48
CA SER A 74 3.21 4.48 -2.79
C SER A 74 2.23 5.55 -2.31
N LEU A 75 0.92 5.33 -2.47
CA LEU A 75 -0.10 6.25 -1.95
C LEU A 75 -0.12 6.27 -0.42
N ILE A 76 -0.02 5.11 0.22
CA ILE A 76 0.05 5.04 1.69
C ILE A 76 1.29 5.77 2.19
N ASN A 77 2.44 5.58 1.55
CA ASN A 77 3.66 6.29 1.89
C ASN A 77 3.51 7.81 1.73
N MET A 78 2.87 8.27 0.65
CA MET A 78 2.57 9.69 0.45
C MET A 78 1.68 10.24 1.57
N MET A 79 0.61 9.52 1.92
CA MET A 79 -0.32 9.92 2.99
C MET A 79 0.35 9.92 4.36
N TYR A 80 1.17 8.92 4.67
CA TYR A 80 1.95 8.85 5.91
C TYR A 80 2.87 10.07 6.05
N ASN A 81 3.62 10.41 4.99
CA ASN A 81 4.51 11.58 5.00
C ASN A 81 3.75 12.91 5.05
N TYR A 82 2.56 12.99 4.46
CA TYR A 82 1.73 14.19 4.48
C TYR A 82 1.08 14.43 5.85
N ILE A 83 0.54 13.37 6.46
CA ILE A 83 -0.15 13.43 7.76
C ILE A 83 0.85 13.52 8.92
N GLY A 84 2.00 12.87 8.80
CA GLY A 84 3.01 12.75 9.83
C GLY A 84 2.80 11.52 10.74
N ASP A 85 3.91 10.97 11.23
CA ASP A 85 3.96 9.70 11.95
C ASP A 85 2.99 9.64 13.14
N GLU A 86 3.01 10.62 14.05
CA GLU A 86 2.18 10.60 15.26
C GLU A 86 0.68 10.51 14.93
N ALA A 87 0.21 11.37 14.02
CA ALA A 87 -1.20 11.41 13.64
C ALA A 87 -1.61 10.18 12.83
N PHE A 88 -0.74 9.67 11.95
CA PHE A 88 -1.01 8.48 11.16
C PHE A 88 -1.07 7.22 12.03
N SER A 89 -0.09 7.04 12.93
CA SER A 89 -0.02 5.94 13.88
C SER A 89 -1.20 5.94 14.85
N LYS A 90 -1.64 7.12 15.32
CA LYS A 90 -2.88 7.25 16.09
C LYS A 90 -4.11 6.83 15.27
N GLY A 91 -4.21 7.28 14.02
CA GLY A 91 -5.30 6.92 13.12
C GLY A 91 -5.38 5.41 12.87
N LEU A 92 -4.24 4.74 12.66
CA LEU A 92 -4.17 3.28 12.54
C LEU A 92 -4.65 2.58 13.82
N ASN A 93 -4.23 3.06 14.99
CA ASN A 93 -4.68 2.49 16.26
C ASN A 93 -6.20 2.61 16.44
N ASP A 94 -6.74 3.80 16.17
CA ASP A 94 -8.18 4.07 16.22
C ASP A 94 -8.94 3.15 15.22
N TYR A 95 -8.42 2.99 14.00
CA TYR A 95 -8.97 2.11 12.97
C TYR A 95 -9.00 0.64 13.40
N PHE A 96 -7.87 0.09 13.86
CA PHE A 96 -7.79 -1.31 14.27
C PHE A 96 -8.66 -1.62 15.48
N ASN A 97 -8.77 -0.70 16.44
CA ASN A 97 -9.65 -0.86 17.59
C ASN A 97 -11.13 -0.82 17.19
N LEU A 98 -11.52 0.08 16.29
CA LEU A 98 -12.90 0.23 15.84
C LEU A 98 -13.40 -1.00 15.06
N HIS A 99 -12.53 -1.58 14.24
CA HIS A 99 -12.86 -2.67 13.32
C HIS A 99 -12.35 -4.04 13.79
N MET A 100 -11.89 -4.16 15.04
CA MET A 100 -11.38 -5.40 15.58
C MET A 100 -12.41 -6.54 15.43
N TYR A 101 -11.96 -7.67 14.89
CA TYR A 101 -12.79 -8.86 14.62
C TYR A 101 -13.93 -8.64 13.60
N LYS A 102 -13.83 -7.60 12.75
CA LYS A 102 -14.79 -7.28 11.68
C LYS A 102 -14.07 -7.09 10.34
N ASN A 103 -14.87 -7.06 9.27
CA ASN A 103 -14.42 -6.69 7.94
C ASN A 103 -14.49 -5.17 7.75
N VAL A 104 -13.74 -4.70 6.77
CA VAL A 104 -13.55 -3.28 6.42
C VAL A 104 -13.60 -3.14 4.91
N THR A 105 -14.11 -2.00 4.45
CA THR A 105 -14.05 -1.57 3.05
C THR A 105 -13.53 -0.14 3.00
N THR A 106 -12.98 0.28 1.86
CA THR A 106 -12.74 1.70 1.60
C THR A 106 -14.02 2.51 1.41
#